data_AF-A0A388M9S2-F1
#
_entry.id   AF-A0A388M9S2-F1
#
_cell.length_a   1.000
_cell.length_b   1.000
_cell.length_c   1.000
_cell.angle_alpha   90.00
_cell.angle_beta   90.00
_cell.angle_gamma   90.00
#
_symmetry.space_group_name_H-M   'P 1'
#
loop_
_entity.id
_entity.type
_entity.pdbx_description
1 polymer ?
#
loop_
_entity_poly.entity_id
_entity_poly.type
_entity_poly.pdbx_seq_one_letter_code
_entity_poly.pdbx_strand_id
1 'polypeptide(L)'
;MLKEEEDRKKAKEAEDKALRKLKERQDFEERIGAIVGTKINDACEIFLGKTDKDRISPTDPARARGVQLRGRATVDVEKEQLEKQIEVVRREHECIKKHMEELTRTLKQTSAGTKRAGSGVCITSPPEAPARGKARVLGTGTTTSSEFQKLLRAYNLMKEEKRMADIEVQALRDRFEKAMAKLRGDDQGQTEEGLDDLTLRPSPPKRTSDRLASKAAITERNEFIKETKKYLKRLKKHGLQILCGKEGISFVTCEQAINELAELRASLPFDFRPVARDNCKSTRAQQDSAAEEIRDDTEVGTDVQETQHIDADDDEQLGEE
;
A
#
# COMPACT_ATOMS: atom_id res chain seq x y z
N MET A 1 46.70 30.50 55.40
CA MET A 1 46.22 29.15 55.80
C MET A 1 44.70 29.07 55.82
N LEU A 2 43.96 29.87 56.62
CA LEU A 2 42.48 29.79 56.66
C LEU A 2 41.77 30.06 55.30
N LYS A 3 42.24 31.05 54.53
CA LYS A 3 41.66 31.39 53.22
C LYS A 3 41.82 30.27 52.18
N GLU A 4 42.94 29.55 52.22
CA GLU A 4 43.23 28.43 51.32
C GLU A 4 42.37 27.20 51.65
N GLU A 5 42.04 26.99 52.92
CA GLU A 5 41.15 25.92 53.35
C GLU A 5 39.69 26.17 52.93
N GLU A 6 39.24 27.42 52.95
CA GLU A 6 37.91 27.84 52.49
C GLU A 6 37.76 27.65 50.97
N ASP A 7 38.76 28.07 50.19
CA ASP A 7 38.75 27.88 48.73
C ASP A 7 38.76 26.38 48.36
N ARG A 8 39.51 25.56 49.10
CA ARG A 8 39.51 24.09 48.91
C ARG A 8 38.15 23.46 49.24
N LYS A 9 37.45 23.95 50.27
CA LYS A 9 36.10 23.48 50.62
C LYS A 9 35.09 23.82 49.54
N LYS A 10 35.17 25.04 48.99
CA LYS A 10 34.30 25.51 47.91
C LYS A 10 34.51 24.74 46.60
N ALA A 11 35.76 24.39 46.27
CA ALA A 11 36.07 23.57 45.11
C ALA A 11 35.44 22.16 45.22
N LYS A 12 35.57 21.50 46.38
CA LYS A 12 34.96 20.19 46.63
C LYS A 12 33.43 20.23 46.53
N GLU A 13 32.80 21.28 47.05
CA GLU A 13 31.34 21.43 46.95
C GLU A 13 30.87 21.61 45.50
N ALA A 14 31.63 22.37 44.69
CA ALA A 14 31.32 22.53 43.27
C ALA A 14 31.49 21.23 42.48
N GLU A 15 32.51 20.43 42.80
CA GLU A 15 32.75 19.11 42.20
C GLU A 15 31.64 18.11 42.57
N ASP A 16 31.27 18.01 43.84
CA ASP A 16 30.16 17.15 44.31
C ASP A 16 28.84 17.54 43.66
N LYS A 17 28.58 18.85 43.52
CA LYS A 17 27.38 19.35 42.84
C LYS A 17 27.37 18.99 41.35
N ALA A 18 28.53 19.01 40.69
CA ALA A 18 28.64 18.58 39.30
C ALA A 18 28.42 17.07 39.14
N LEU A 19 28.97 16.25 40.05
CA LEU A 19 28.77 14.80 40.07
C LEU A 19 27.31 14.42 40.32
N ARG A 20 26.60 15.11 41.23
CA ARG A 20 25.16 14.87 41.43
C ARG A 20 24.35 15.16 40.18
N LYS A 21 24.60 16.28 39.51
CA LYS A 21 23.91 16.63 38.26
C LYS A 21 24.18 15.62 37.13
N LEU A 22 25.41 15.11 37.04
CA LEU A 22 25.76 14.10 36.06
C LEU A 22 25.04 12.78 36.35
N LYS A 23 25.01 12.35 37.62
CA LYS A 23 24.29 11.16 38.05
C LYS A 23 22.78 11.27 37.80
N GLU A 24 22.16 12.41 38.11
CA GLU A 24 20.74 12.65 37.84
C GLU A 24 20.41 12.57 36.35
N ARG A 25 21.30 13.07 35.47
CA ARG A 25 21.15 12.92 34.01
C ARG A 25 21.24 11.46 33.59
N GLN A 26 22.21 10.72 34.13
CA GLN A 26 22.39 9.30 33.84
C GLN A 26 21.17 8.48 34.30
N ASP A 27 20.69 8.69 35.52
CA ASP A 27 19.50 8.01 36.06
C ASP A 27 18.24 8.33 35.23
N PHE A 28 18.13 9.56 34.71
CA PHE A 28 17.04 9.96 33.82
C PHE A 28 17.13 9.24 32.46
N GLU A 29 18.31 9.20 31.86
CA GLU A 29 18.56 8.47 30.60
C GLU A 29 18.28 6.97 30.75
N GLU A 30 18.71 6.34 31.85
CA GLU A 30 18.45 4.94 32.13
C GLU A 30 16.95 4.67 32.31
N ARG A 31 16.22 5.56 33.00
CA ARG A 31 14.77 5.43 33.17
C ARG A 31 14.02 5.56 31.84
N ILE A 32 14.39 6.52 31.01
CA ILE A 32 13.81 6.67 29.67
C ILE A 32 14.16 5.46 28.80
N GLY A 33 15.40 4.99 28.84
CA GLY A 33 15.86 3.79 28.14
C GLY A 33 15.05 2.55 28.53
N ALA A 34 14.79 2.36 29.83
CA ALA A 34 13.95 1.27 30.32
C ALA A 34 12.51 1.36 29.81
N ILE A 35 11.87 2.54 29.92
CA ILE A 35 10.47 2.73 29.48
C ILE A 35 10.34 2.52 27.97
N VAL A 36 11.23 3.11 27.18
CA VAL A 36 11.22 2.99 25.71
C VAL A 36 11.55 1.55 25.31
N GLY A 37 12.53 0.92 25.97
CA GLY A 37 12.90 -0.48 25.74
C GLY A 37 11.72 -1.44 25.97
N THR A 38 11.00 -1.28 27.08
CA THR A 38 9.79 -2.09 27.36
C THR A 38 8.71 -1.83 26.32
N LYS A 39 8.40 -0.57 25.99
CA LYS A 39 7.37 -0.24 24.99
C LYS A 39 7.70 -0.76 23.58
N ILE A 40 8.96 -0.70 23.17
CA ILE A 40 9.41 -1.26 21.88
C ILE A 40 9.26 -2.78 21.90
N ASN A 41 9.69 -3.44 22.98
CA ASN A 41 9.56 -4.89 23.10
C ASN A 41 8.09 -5.32 23.07
N ASP A 42 7.21 -4.64 23.81
CA ASP A 42 5.77 -4.89 23.82
C ASP A 42 5.15 -4.70 22.42
N ALA A 43 5.53 -3.63 21.71
CA ALA A 43 5.08 -3.41 20.34
C ALA A 43 5.57 -4.51 19.38
N CYS A 44 6.84 -4.94 19.50
CA CYS A 44 7.38 -6.05 18.72
C CYS A 44 6.64 -7.36 19.00
N GLU A 45 6.28 -7.65 20.25
CA GLU A 45 5.49 -8.83 20.61
C GLU A 45 4.07 -8.79 20.01
N ILE A 46 3.44 -7.61 19.98
CA ILE A 46 2.14 -7.41 19.31
C ILE A 46 2.27 -7.66 17.80
N PHE A 47 3.28 -7.09 17.13
CA PHE A 47 3.49 -7.28 15.69
C PHE A 47 3.85 -8.71 15.31
N LEU A 48 4.60 -9.42 16.16
CA LEU A 48 4.96 -10.82 15.94
C LEU A 48 3.85 -11.81 16.34
N GLY A 49 2.68 -11.32 16.78
CA GLY A 49 1.54 -12.17 17.17
C GLY A 49 1.82 -13.04 18.39
N LYS A 50 2.82 -12.68 19.19
CA LYS A 50 3.21 -13.39 20.42
C LYS A 50 2.42 -12.91 21.64
N THR A 51 1.36 -12.12 21.46
CA THR A 51 0.56 -11.60 22.57
C THR A 51 -0.03 -12.77 23.36
N ASP A 52 0.59 -13.04 24.50
CA ASP A 52 0.33 -14.18 25.36
C ASP A 52 -1.15 -14.30 25.73
N LYS A 53 -1.68 -15.50 25.52
CA LYS A 53 -2.95 -15.96 26.06
C LYS A 53 -2.93 -16.10 27.60
N ASP A 54 -1.78 -15.87 28.23
CA ASP A 54 -1.52 -16.27 29.62
C ASP A 54 -1.42 -15.08 30.61
N ARG A 55 -1.63 -13.84 30.15
CA ARG A 55 -1.59 -12.63 31.04
C ARG A 55 -2.95 -12.06 31.42
N ILE A 56 -4.03 -12.83 31.28
CA ILE A 56 -5.30 -12.50 31.93
C ILE A 56 -5.17 -12.95 33.39
N SER A 57 -4.99 -11.98 34.30
CA SER A 57 -5.07 -12.24 35.73
C SER A 57 -6.45 -12.83 36.09
N PRO A 58 -6.51 -13.81 37.00
CA PRO A 58 -7.73 -14.52 37.32
C PRO A 58 -8.54 -13.72 38.34
N THR A 59 -9.32 -12.73 37.88
CA THR A 59 -10.26 -12.04 38.78
C THR A 59 -11.73 -12.14 38.39
N ASP A 60 -12.11 -12.92 37.36
CA ASP A 60 -13.48 -13.44 37.27
C ASP A 60 -13.65 -14.56 36.21
N PRO A 61 -13.61 -15.86 36.58
CA PRO A 61 -13.70 -16.97 35.62
C PRO A 61 -15.13 -17.29 35.13
N ALA A 62 -16.16 -16.57 35.56
CA ALA A 62 -17.55 -17.02 35.35
C ALA A 62 -18.22 -16.54 34.05
N ARG A 63 -17.71 -15.53 33.33
CA ARG A 63 -18.46 -14.91 32.20
C ARG A 63 -17.81 -14.97 30.82
N ALA A 64 -16.58 -15.46 30.68
CA ALA A 64 -15.80 -15.37 29.44
C ALA A 64 -15.68 -16.69 28.63
N ARG A 65 -16.46 -17.74 28.92
CA ARG A 65 -16.37 -19.03 28.19
C ARG A 65 -17.24 -19.16 26.94
N GLY A 66 -18.07 -18.17 26.60
CA GLY A 66 -19.11 -18.33 25.58
C GLY A 66 -18.72 -18.04 24.13
N VAL A 67 -17.70 -17.20 23.87
CA VAL A 67 -17.56 -16.56 22.54
C VAL A 67 -16.28 -16.96 21.78
N GLN A 68 -15.25 -17.50 22.45
CA GLN A 68 -13.95 -17.75 21.79
C GLN A 68 -13.85 -19.07 20.99
N LEU A 69 -14.75 -20.04 21.15
CA LEU A 69 -14.61 -21.32 20.45
C LEU A 69 -15.02 -21.27 18.96
N ARG A 70 -15.74 -20.23 18.51
CA ARG A 70 -16.28 -20.21 17.13
C ARG A 70 -15.39 -19.55 16.08
N GLY A 71 -14.44 -18.70 16.50
CA GLY A 71 -13.51 -18.04 15.58
C GLY A 71 -12.20 -18.81 15.33
N ARG A 72 -11.93 -19.87 16.10
CA ARG A 72 -10.66 -20.59 16.00
C ARG A 72 -10.61 -21.52 14.78
N ALA A 73 -11.73 -22.17 14.46
CA ALA A 73 -11.81 -23.10 13.34
C ALA A 73 -11.69 -22.44 11.96
N THR A 74 -12.12 -21.19 11.81
CA THR A 74 -12.00 -20.46 10.53
C THR A 74 -10.56 -20.05 10.24
N VAL A 75 -9.83 -19.62 11.28
CA VAL A 75 -8.41 -19.26 11.18
C VAL A 75 -7.56 -20.47 10.82
N ASP A 76 -7.89 -21.66 11.34
CA ASP A 76 -7.15 -22.88 11.02
C ASP A 76 -7.33 -23.30 9.54
N VAL A 77 -8.52 -23.11 8.95
CA VAL A 77 -8.77 -23.39 7.52
C VAL A 77 -8.08 -22.37 6.61
N GLU A 78 -8.13 -21.08 6.95
CA GLU A 78 -7.42 -20.03 6.20
C GLU A 78 -5.90 -20.23 6.26
N LYS A 79 -5.37 -20.63 7.41
CA LYS A 79 -3.97 -20.97 7.59
C LYS A 79 -3.57 -22.16 6.71
N GLU A 80 -4.37 -23.23 6.67
CA GLU A 80 -4.09 -24.39 5.80
C GLU A 80 -4.13 -24.01 4.32
N GLN A 81 -5.02 -23.11 3.91
CA GLN A 81 -5.07 -22.58 2.54
C GLN A 81 -3.84 -21.74 2.19
N LEU A 82 -3.41 -20.85 3.09
CA LEU A 82 -2.20 -20.05 2.91
C LEU A 82 -0.95 -20.93 2.86
N GLU A 83 -0.85 -21.96 3.70
CA GLU A 83 0.25 -22.93 3.66
C GLU A 83 0.29 -23.67 2.32
N LYS A 84 -0.87 -24.07 1.76
CA LYS A 84 -0.96 -24.66 0.42
C LYS A 84 -0.50 -23.69 -0.67
N GLN A 85 -0.88 -22.41 -0.62
CA GLN A 85 -0.41 -21.41 -1.58
C GLN A 85 1.10 -21.20 -1.50
N ILE A 86 1.65 -21.11 -0.29
CA ILE A 86 3.10 -20.98 -0.07
C ILE A 86 3.83 -22.18 -0.69
N GLU A 87 3.30 -23.38 -0.54
CA GLU A 87 3.90 -24.59 -1.11
C GLU A 87 3.83 -24.64 -2.65
N VAL A 88 2.76 -24.12 -3.25
CA VAL A 88 2.66 -23.96 -4.71
C VAL A 88 3.71 -22.95 -5.20
N VAL A 89 3.80 -21.78 -4.56
CA VAL A 89 4.77 -20.74 -4.93
C VAL A 89 6.21 -21.25 -4.77
N ARG A 90 6.52 -22.03 -3.73
CA ARG A 90 7.84 -22.66 -3.57
C ARG A 90 8.18 -23.61 -4.71
N ARG A 91 7.24 -24.46 -5.12
CA ARG A 91 7.41 -25.38 -6.25
C ARG A 91 7.59 -24.64 -7.57
N GLU A 92 6.79 -23.61 -7.83
CA GLU A 92 6.91 -22.78 -9.03
C GLU A 92 8.25 -22.04 -9.08
N HIS A 93 8.68 -21.45 -7.97
CA HIS A 93 9.97 -20.79 -7.86
C HIS A 93 11.14 -21.75 -8.12
N GLU A 94 11.09 -22.97 -7.56
CA GLU A 94 12.09 -23.99 -7.85
C GLU A 94 12.08 -24.43 -9.32
N CYS A 95 10.90 -24.56 -9.93
CA CYS A 95 10.74 -24.89 -11.34
C CYS A 95 11.32 -23.80 -12.26
N ILE A 96 10.99 -22.54 -12.01
CA ILE A 96 11.50 -21.38 -12.75
C ILE A 96 13.02 -21.31 -12.61
N LYS A 97 13.55 -21.54 -11.41
CA LYS A 97 15.00 -21.58 -11.17
C LYS A 97 15.70 -22.65 -12.01
N LYS A 98 15.18 -23.88 -12.03
CA LYS A 98 15.73 -24.97 -12.87
C LYS A 98 15.69 -24.62 -14.35
N HIS A 99 14.59 -24.03 -14.82
CA HIS A 99 14.47 -23.60 -16.21
C HIS A 99 15.48 -22.51 -16.58
N MET A 100 15.69 -21.53 -15.69
CA MET A 100 16.70 -20.49 -15.87
C MET A 100 18.13 -21.04 -15.91
N GLU A 101 18.45 -22.02 -15.06
CA GLU A 101 19.74 -22.70 -15.07
C GLU A 101 19.96 -23.51 -16.35
N GLU A 102 18.92 -24.20 -16.84
CA GLU A 102 18.95 -24.93 -18.10
C GLU A 102 19.13 -23.99 -19.30
N LEU A 103 18.38 -22.90 -19.36
CA LEU A 103 18.53 -21.88 -20.40
C LEU A 103 19.95 -21.31 -20.43
N THR A 104 20.52 -21.05 -19.24
CA THR A 104 21.91 -20.60 -19.10
C THR A 104 22.91 -21.64 -19.59
N ARG A 105 22.68 -22.93 -19.33
CA ARG A 105 23.52 -24.02 -19.85
C ARG A 105 23.44 -24.12 -21.37
N THR A 106 22.24 -24.07 -21.93
CA THR A 106 22.00 -24.10 -23.39
C THR A 106 22.71 -22.93 -24.06
N LEU A 107 22.55 -21.71 -23.53
CA LEU A 107 23.22 -20.52 -24.05
C LEU A 107 24.75 -20.67 -24.06
N LYS A 108 25.34 -21.21 -22.98
CA LYS A 108 26.78 -21.49 -22.91
C LYS A 108 27.22 -22.52 -23.95
N GLN A 109 26.46 -23.60 -24.13
CA GLN A 109 26.75 -24.64 -25.13
C GLN A 109 26.67 -24.09 -26.56
N THR A 110 25.64 -23.30 -26.88
CA THR A 110 25.49 -22.67 -28.20
C THR A 110 26.60 -21.66 -28.47
N SER A 111 27.08 -20.92 -27.46
CA SER A 111 28.17 -19.96 -27.61
C SER A 111 29.55 -20.59 -27.87
N ALA A 112 29.75 -21.85 -27.47
CA ALA A 112 31.03 -22.56 -27.64
C ALA A 112 31.20 -23.19 -29.03
N GLY A 113 30.10 -23.50 -29.74
CA GLY A 113 30.11 -24.20 -31.03
C GLY A 113 30.35 -23.34 -32.27
N THR A 114 30.26 -22.01 -32.18
CA THR A 114 30.34 -21.12 -33.36
C THR A 114 31.77 -20.72 -33.74
N LYS A 115 32.80 -21.27 -33.09
CA LYS A 115 34.17 -21.16 -33.56
C LYS A 115 34.39 -22.13 -34.72
N ARG A 116 34.16 -21.61 -35.94
CA ARG A 116 34.53 -22.20 -37.24
C ARG A 116 35.70 -23.16 -37.12
N ALA A 117 35.44 -24.44 -37.39
CA ALA A 117 36.45 -25.41 -37.77
C ALA A 117 37.18 -24.89 -39.01
N GLY A 118 38.40 -24.38 -38.82
CA GLY A 118 39.34 -24.09 -39.89
C GLY A 118 39.88 -25.42 -40.43
N SER A 119 39.15 -26.03 -41.36
CA SER A 119 39.62 -27.19 -42.11
C SER A 119 40.45 -26.71 -43.31
N GLY A 120 41.78 -26.90 -43.19
CA GLY A 120 42.73 -27.20 -44.26
C GLY A 120 42.67 -26.37 -45.55
N VAL A 121 43.53 -25.36 -45.65
CA VAL A 121 44.07 -24.94 -46.95
C VAL A 121 45.59 -25.10 -46.90
N CYS A 122 46.06 -26.06 -47.71
CA CYS A 122 47.44 -26.50 -47.74
C CYS A 122 48.39 -25.41 -48.24
N ILE A 123 49.54 -25.45 -47.57
CA ILE A 123 50.77 -24.69 -47.71
C ILE A 123 51.40 -25.00 -49.07
N THR A 124 51.32 -24.10 -50.05
CA THR A 124 52.31 -24.06 -51.14
C THR A 124 52.61 -22.62 -51.55
N SER A 125 53.83 -22.21 -51.20
CA SER A 125 54.61 -21.10 -51.79
C SER A 125 54.22 -19.66 -51.40
N PRO A 126 55.19 -18.84 -50.97
CA PRO A 126 54.99 -17.40 -50.83
C PRO A 126 55.24 -16.72 -52.19
N PRO A 127 54.28 -15.95 -52.72
CA PRO A 127 54.77 -14.74 -53.37
C PRO A 127 53.83 -13.52 -53.26
N GLU A 128 54.54 -12.42 -53.02
CA GLU A 128 54.30 -11.08 -53.56
C GLU A 128 53.21 -10.22 -52.92
N ALA A 129 53.70 -9.10 -52.38
CA ALA A 129 52.94 -8.16 -51.56
C ALA A 129 51.72 -7.60 -52.31
N PRO A 130 50.49 -7.86 -51.82
CA PRO A 130 49.31 -7.22 -52.37
C PRO A 130 49.35 -5.73 -52.04
N ALA A 131 49.33 -4.90 -53.08
CA ALA A 131 49.22 -3.46 -52.98
C ALA A 131 48.05 -3.06 -52.05
N ARG A 132 48.39 -2.38 -50.94
CA ARG A 132 47.56 -1.40 -50.22
C ARG A 132 46.05 -1.77 -50.19
N GLY A 133 45.73 -2.93 -49.64
CA GLY A 133 44.36 -3.41 -49.46
C GLY A 133 43.64 -2.67 -48.33
N LYS A 134 42.53 -2.03 -48.66
CA LYS A 134 41.61 -1.33 -47.74
C LYS A 134 41.25 -2.23 -46.54
N ALA A 135 41.42 -1.69 -45.33
CA ALA A 135 41.03 -2.34 -44.08
C ALA A 135 39.53 -2.68 -44.12
N ARG A 136 39.18 -3.96 -44.22
CA ARG A 136 37.82 -4.42 -43.94
C ARG A 136 37.65 -4.42 -42.42
N VAL A 137 36.95 -3.39 -41.95
CA VAL A 137 36.43 -3.25 -40.59
C VAL A 137 35.74 -4.55 -40.18
N LEU A 138 36.26 -5.19 -39.13
CA LEU A 138 35.58 -6.29 -38.45
C LEU A 138 34.24 -5.78 -37.96
N GLY A 139 33.17 -6.34 -38.54
CA GLY A 139 31.79 -5.95 -38.28
C GLY A 139 31.43 -6.09 -36.81
N THR A 140 31.31 -4.94 -36.15
CA THR A 140 30.34 -4.73 -35.10
C THR A 140 28.98 -5.14 -35.66
N GLY A 141 28.46 -6.29 -35.21
CA GLY A 141 27.10 -6.70 -35.55
C GLY A 141 26.18 -5.56 -35.14
N THR A 142 25.66 -4.84 -36.14
CA THR A 142 24.71 -3.76 -35.91
C THR A 142 23.55 -4.37 -35.15
N THR A 143 23.35 -3.92 -33.91
CA THR A 143 22.16 -4.26 -33.13
C THR A 143 20.97 -4.04 -34.05
N THR A 144 20.25 -5.12 -34.38
CA THR A 144 19.13 -5.02 -35.32
C THR A 144 18.11 -4.03 -34.74
N SER A 145 17.41 -3.29 -35.61
CA SER A 145 16.44 -2.27 -35.18
C SER A 145 15.43 -2.80 -34.13
N SER A 146 15.08 -4.09 -34.22
CA SER A 146 14.28 -4.81 -33.22
C SER A 146 14.90 -4.80 -31.82
N GLU A 147 16.20 -5.09 -31.69
CA GLU A 147 16.88 -5.13 -30.38
C GLU A 147 16.97 -3.73 -29.76
N PHE A 148 17.17 -2.70 -30.58
CA PHE A 148 17.12 -1.31 -30.10
C PHE A 148 15.73 -0.93 -29.56
N GLN A 149 14.66 -1.37 -30.23
CA GLN A 149 13.29 -1.13 -29.78
C GLN A 149 12.94 -1.91 -28.51
N LYS A 150 13.49 -3.12 -28.32
CA LYS A 150 13.38 -3.87 -27.05
C LYS A 150 14.10 -3.16 -25.91
N LEU A 151 15.32 -2.66 -26.17
CA LEU A 151 16.10 -1.94 -25.18
C LEU A 151 15.41 -0.65 -24.73
N LEU A 152 14.82 0.11 -25.66
CA LEU A 152 14.02 1.29 -25.34
C LEU A 152 12.80 0.96 -24.46
N ARG A 153 12.11 -0.16 -24.74
CA ARG A 153 11.00 -0.62 -23.91
C ARG A 153 11.45 -1.03 -22.52
N ALA A 154 12.54 -1.79 -22.41
CA ALA A 154 13.10 -2.21 -21.13
C ALA A 154 13.57 -1.00 -20.29
N TYR A 155 14.20 -0.02 -20.92
CA TYR A 155 14.63 1.22 -20.26
C TYR A 155 13.44 2.02 -19.71
N ASN A 156 12.37 2.18 -20.49
CA ASN A 156 11.17 2.88 -20.04
C ASN A 156 10.46 2.13 -18.91
N LEU A 157 10.41 0.80 -18.97
CA LEU A 157 9.84 -0.02 -17.90
C LEU A 157 10.62 0.17 -16.59
N MET A 158 11.94 0.06 -16.63
CA MET A 158 12.81 0.27 -15.47
C MET A 158 12.66 1.69 -14.88
N LYS A 159 12.49 2.70 -15.75
CA LYS A 159 12.24 4.08 -15.33
C LYS A 159 10.91 4.23 -14.58
N GLU A 160 9.87 3.54 -15.04
CA GLU A 160 8.56 3.54 -14.39
C GLU A 160 8.55 2.75 -13.07
N GLU A 161 9.21 1.60 -13.01
CA GLU A 161 9.38 0.82 -11.78
C GLU A 161 10.12 1.63 -10.71
N LYS A 162 11.18 2.36 -11.09
CA LYS A 162 11.87 3.27 -10.19
C LYS A 162 10.94 4.37 -9.66
N ARG A 163 10.13 4.98 -10.53
CA ARG A 163 9.16 6.03 -10.14
C ARG A 163 8.13 5.50 -9.13
N MET A 164 7.64 4.27 -9.33
CA MET A 164 6.70 3.63 -8.42
C MET A 164 7.35 3.33 -7.05
N ALA A 165 8.58 2.83 -7.03
CA ALA A 165 9.33 2.61 -5.79
C ALA A 165 9.57 3.91 -5.01
N ASP A 166 9.92 5.01 -5.71
CA ASP A 166 10.12 6.32 -5.07
C ASP A 166 8.82 6.85 -4.43
N ILE A 167 7.68 6.65 -5.07
CA ILE A 167 6.35 7.00 -4.52
C ILE A 167 6.04 6.18 -3.27
N GLU A 168 6.33 4.87 -3.28
CA GLU A 168 6.08 4.00 -2.13
C GLU A 168 6.98 4.36 -0.94
N VAL A 169 8.26 4.66 -1.20
CA VAL A 169 9.20 5.15 -0.17
C VAL A 169 8.70 6.47 0.43
N GLN A 170 8.17 7.38 -0.38
CA GLN A 170 7.59 8.63 0.12
C GLN A 170 6.36 8.36 0.99
N ALA A 171 5.43 7.51 0.55
CA ALA A 171 4.25 7.14 1.32
C ALA A 171 4.60 6.43 2.65
N LEU A 172 5.70 5.69 2.71
CA LEU A 172 6.22 5.11 3.94
C LEU A 172 6.82 6.17 4.87
N ARG A 173 7.59 7.12 4.33
CA ARG A 173 8.12 8.26 5.10
C ARG A 173 7.00 9.09 5.73
N ASP A 174 5.98 9.45 4.95
CA ASP A 174 4.85 10.25 5.45
C ASP A 174 4.08 9.51 6.56
N ARG A 175 3.88 8.19 6.42
CA ARG A 175 3.24 7.37 7.46
C ARG A 175 4.08 7.30 8.74
N PHE A 176 5.39 7.17 8.60
CA PHE A 176 6.32 7.15 9.73
C PHE A 176 6.35 8.51 10.46
N GLU A 177 6.44 9.60 9.71
CA GLU A 177 6.41 10.96 10.27
C GLU A 177 5.08 11.26 10.98
N LYS A 178 3.95 10.83 10.39
CA LYS A 178 2.63 10.91 11.04
C LYS A 178 2.54 10.09 12.33
N ALA A 179 3.15 8.90 12.37
CA ALA A 179 3.19 8.08 13.58
C ALA A 179 4.09 8.72 14.67
N MET A 180 5.23 9.28 14.28
CA MET A 180 6.13 10.03 15.17
C MET A 180 5.48 11.31 15.71
N ALA A 181 4.70 12.02 14.89
CA ALA A 181 3.96 13.20 15.31
C ALA A 181 2.89 12.86 16.37
N LYS A 182 2.18 11.73 16.22
CA LYS A 182 1.24 11.24 17.24
C LYS A 182 1.94 10.92 18.56
N LEU A 183 3.09 10.23 18.51
CA LEU A 183 3.87 9.91 19.70
C LEU A 183 4.44 11.16 20.42
N ARG A 184 4.72 12.24 19.69
CA ARG A 184 5.16 13.52 20.28
C ARG A 184 4.01 14.39 20.80
N GLY A 185 2.82 14.27 20.20
CA GLY A 185 1.66 15.13 20.51
C GLY A 185 0.88 14.71 21.77
N ASP A 186 0.94 13.45 22.18
CA ASP A 186 0.14 12.94 23.30
C ASP A 186 0.71 13.30 24.69
N ASP A 187 1.94 13.84 24.78
CA ASP A 187 2.64 14.12 26.05
C ASP A 187 2.60 15.60 26.50
N GLN A 188 1.98 16.52 25.72
CA GLN A 188 2.05 17.97 26.02
C GLN A 188 0.71 18.66 26.35
N GLY A 189 -0.40 17.94 26.58
CA GLY A 189 -1.72 18.60 26.66
C GLY A 189 -2.72 18.19 27.75
N GLN A 190 -2.44 17.18 28.58
CA GLN A 190 -3.30 16.85 29.73
C GLN A 190 -2.55 16.99 31.05
N THR A 191 -1.96 18.16 31.29
CA THR A 191 -1.70 18.61 32.66
C THR A 191 -3.02 18.98 33.32
N GLU A 192 -3.42 18.11 34.24
CA GLU A 192 -4.02 18.43 35.54
C GLU A 192 -4.64 19.82 35.71
N GLU A 193 -5.97 19.88 35.70
CA GLU A 193 -6.72 20.76 36.59
C GLU A 193 -8.10 20.12 36.82
N GLY A 194 -8.36 19.65 38.04
CA GLY A 194 -9.70 19.23 38.49
C GLY A 194 -9.86 17.79 38.96
N LEU A 195 -8.94 17.25 39.77
CA LEU A 195 -9.25 16.15 40.68
C LEU A 195 -9.71 16.73 42.02
N ASP A 196 -10.96 17.19 42.09
CA ASP A 196 -11.70 17.38 43.35
C ASP A 196 -13.19 17.63 43.04
N ASP A 197 -13.92 16.58 42.62
CA ASP A 197 -15.32 16.44 43.02
C ASP A 197 -15.78 14.98 42.95
N LEU A 198 -15.70 14.33 44.11
CA LEU A 198 -16.19 13.01 44.43
C LEU A 198 -17.68 13.09 44.79
N THR A 199 -18.60 13.36 43.86
CA THR A 199 -20.00 12.91 43.99
C THR A 199 -20.73 12.88 42.64
N LEU A 200 -21.55 11.84 42.43
CA LEU A 200 -22.50 11.68 41.30
C LEU A 200 -21.87 11.41 39.93
N ARG A 201 -21.28 10.23 39.78
CA ARG A 201 -20.90 9.65 38.48
C ARG A 201 -22.17 9.35 37.66
N PRO A 202 -22.51 10.12 36.60
CA PRO A 202 -23.52 9.69 35.65
C PRO A 202 -22.92 8.49 34.90
N SER A 203 -23.70 7.43 34.76
CA SER A 203 -23.29 6.28 33.96
C SER A 203 -22.83 6.76 32.56
N PRO A 204 -21.68 6.27 32.05
CA PRO A 204 -21.22 6.60 30.71
C PRO A 204 -22.36 6.37 29.71
N PRO A 205 -22.75 7.37 28.90
CA PRO A 205 -23.81 7.22 27.92
C PRO A 205 -23.49 6.03 27.01
N LYS A 206 -24.36 5.02 27.03
CA LYS A 206 -24.26 3.85 26.16
C LYS A 206 -24.29 4.31 24.71
N ARG A 207 -23.11 4.28 24.07
CA ARG A 207 -22.85 4.08 22.64
C ARG A 207 -24.06 4.25 21.72
N THR A 208 -24.32 5.47 21.29
CA THR A 208 -25.09 5.78 20.06
C THR A 208 -24.16 6.07 18.86
N SER A 209 -22.84 5.96 19.07
CA SER A 209 -21.79 6.37 18.14
C SER A 209 -21.65 5.53 16.86
N ASP A 210 -22.18 4.30 16.81
CA ASP A 210 -21.99 3.43 15.64
C ASP A 210 -22.95 3.76 14.49
N ARG A 211 -24.16 4.26 14.78
CA ARG A 211 -25.14 4.64 13.74
C ARG A 211 -24.73 5.89 12.97
N LEU A 212 -24.06 6.84 13.62
CA LEU A 212 -23.59 8.06 12.96
C LEU A 212 -22.38 7.79 12.06
N ALA A 213 -21.50 6.85 12.44
CA ALA A 213 -20.37 6.45 11.62
C ALA A 213 -20.81 5.80 10.29
N SER A 214 -21.88 5.00 10.28
CA SER A 214 -22.39 4.39 9.04
C SER A 214 -22.99 5.41 8.07
N LYS A 215 -23.70 6.43 8.58
CA LYS A 215 -24.30 7.45 7.71
C LYS A 215 -23.23 8.32 7.03
N ALA A 216 -22.19 8.72 7.78
CA ALA A 216 -21.05 9.46 7.23
C ALA A 216 -20.32 8.63 6.16
N ALA A 217 -20.05 7.35 6.43
CA ALA A 217 -19.37 6.47 5.47
C ALA A 217 -20.16 6.28 4.16
N ILE A 218 -21.50 6.23 4.22
CA ILE A 218 -22.35 6.16 3.01
C ILE A 218 -22.24 7.46 2.20
N THR A 219 -22.26 8.61 2.86
CA THR A 219 -22.10 9.91 2.17
C THR A 219 -20.73 10.01 1.51
N GLU A 220 -19.64 9.67 2.21
CA GLU A 220 -18.28 9.65 1.66
C GLU A 220 -18.14 8.69 0.46
N ARG A 221 -18.72 7.48 0.56
CA ARG A 221 -18.75 6.52 -0.57
C ARG A 221 -19.47 7.11 -1.77
N ASN A 222 -20.59 7.80 -1.57
CA ASN A 222 -21.37 8.40 -2.66
C ASN A 222 -20.62 9.58 -3.31
N GLU A 223 -19.91 10.38 -2.53
CA GLU A 223 -19.04 11.46 -3.05
C GLU A 223 -17.89 10.88 -3.89
N PHE A 224 -17.24 9.83 -3.39
CA PHE A 224 -16.18 9.13 -4.11
C PHE A 224 -16.67 8.53 -5.44
N ILE A 225 -17.86 7.92 -5.46
CA ILE A 225 -18.47 7.41 -6.68
C ILE A 225 -18.72 8.55 -7.68
N LYS A 226 -19.27 9.69 -7.24
CA LYS A 226 -19.52 10.85 -8.11
C LYS A 226 -18.23 11.40 -8.73
N GLU A 227 -17.19 11.55 -7.92
CA GLU A 227 -15.88 12.04 -8.40
C GLU A 227 -15.24 11.06 -9.38
N THR A 228 -15.29 9.76 -9.08
CA THR A 228 -14.78 8.71 -9.97
C THR A 228 -15.53 8.70 -11.30
N LYS A 229 -16.87 8.81 -11.28
CA LYS A 229 -17.67 8.94 -12.51
C LYS A 229 -17.28 10.17 -13.32
N LYS A 230 -17.03 11.31 -12.67
CA LYS A 230 -16.56 12.55 -13.33
C LYS A 230 -15.22 12.35 -14.03
N TYR A 231 -14.27 11.65 -13.39
CA TYR A 231 -12.99 11.31 -14.01
C TYR A 231 -13.16 10.38 -15.21
N LEU A 232 -13.95 9.31 -15.05
CA LEU A 232 -14.18 8.31 -16.11
C LEU A 232 -14.92 8.90 -17.32
N LYS A 233 -15.85 9.84 -17.11
CA LYS A 233 -16.55 10.56 -18.19
C LYS A 233 -15.62 11.36 -19.11
N ARG A 234 -14.43 11.75 -18.65
CA ARG A 234 -13.42 12.44 -19.47
C ARG A 234 -12.62 11.48 -20.35
N LEU A 235 -12.68 10.17 -20.11
CA LEU A 235 -11.97 9.18 -20.89
C LEU A 235 -12.73 8.88 -22.18
N LYS A 236 -11.99 8.77 -23.30
CA LYS A 236 -12.54 8.27 -24.56
C LYS A 236 -12.90 6.78 -24.42
N LYS A 237 -13.79 6.28 -25.31
CA LYS A 237 -14.22 4.87 -25.39
C LYS A 237 -13.06 3.88 -25.25
N HIS A 238 -11.96 4.11 -25.96
CA HIS A 238 -10.78 3.23 -25.93
C HIS A 238 -10.13 3.17 -24.54
N GLY A 239 -10.04 4.30 -23.84
CA GLY A 239 -9.50 4.36 -22.47
C GLY A 239 -10.38 3.59 -21.47
N LEU A 240 -11.70 3.72 -21.58
CA LEU A 240 -12.64 2.96 -20.74
C LEU A 240 -12.53 1.45 -21.00
N GLN A 241 -12.40 1.03 -22.26
CA GLN A 241 -12.27 -0.38 -22.62
C GLN A 241 -11.00 -1.01 -22.05
N ILE A 242 -9.88 -0.28 -22.03
CA ILE A 242 -8.63 -0.71 -21.38
C ILE A 242 -8.84 -0.90 -19.89
N LEU A 243 -9.52 0.05 -19.22
CA LEU A 243 -9.80 -0.06 -17.78
C LEU A 243 -10.72 -1.25 -17.47
N CYS A 244 -11.77 -1.45 -18.27
CA CYS A 244 -12.66 -2.61 -18.14
C CYS A 244 -11.88 -3.92 -18.29
N GLY A 245 -11.01 -4.03 -19.30
CA GLY A 245 -10.18 -5.22 -19.49
C GLY A 245 -9.20 -5.48 -18.35
N LYS A 246 -8.69 -4.43 -17.69
CA LYS A 246 -7.82 -4.56 -16.51
C LYS A 246 -8.57 -5.01 -15.26
N GLU A 247 -9.79 -4.49 -15.06
CA GLU A 247 -10.60 -4.76 -13.87
C GLU A 247 -11.55 -5.97 -14.05
N GLY A 248 -11.47 -6.67 -15.19
CA GLY A 248 -12.26 -7.87 -15.47
C GLY A 248 -13.75 -7.58 -15.74
N ILE A 249 -14.08 -6.34 -16.11
CA ILE A 249 -15.44 -5.90 -16.40
C ILE A 249 -15.73 -6.05 -17.91
N SER A 250 -16.91 -6.57 -18.25
CA SER A 250 -17.36 -6.64 -19.64
C SER A 250 -17.79 -5.25 -20.15
N PHE A 251 -17.18 -4.79 -21.25
CA PHE A 251 -17.55 -3.51 -21.84
C PHE A 251 -18.83 -3.63 -22.69
N VAL A 252 -19.97 -3.19 -22.16
CA VAL A 252 -21.26 -3.18 -22.89
C VAL A 252 -21.56 -1.79 -23.46
N THR A 253 -21.71 -0.78 -22.60
CA THR A 253 -21.88 0.63 -22.97
C THR A 253 -20.96 1.53 -22.15
N CYS A 254 -20.67 2.74 -22.63
CA CYS A 254 -19.83 3.69 -21.88
C CYS A 254 -20.41 4.02 -20.51
N GLU A 255 -21.72 4.33 -20.42
CA GLU A 255 -22.35 4.72 -19.14
C GLU A 255 -22.36 3.53 -18.16
N GLN A 256 -22.66 2.32 -18.64
CA GLN A 256 -22.61 1.11 -17.81
C GLN A 256 -21.20 0.82 -17.30
N ALA A 257 -20.19 0.86 -18.18
CA ALA A 257 -18.79 0.67 -17.80
C ALA A 257 -18.33 1.71 -16.76
N ILE A 258 -18.74 2.97 -16.92
CA ILE A 258 -18.44 4.05 -15.97
C ILE A 258 -19.06 3.74 -14.60
N ASN A 259 -20.31 3.27 -14.57
CA ASN A 259 -21.00 2.93 -13.33
C ASN A 259 -20.33 1.74 -12.62
N GLU A 260 -20.07 0.65 -13.35
CA GLU A 260 -19.46 -0.56 -12.81
C GLU A 260 -18.03 -0.32 -12.30
N LEU A 261 -17.20 0.41 -13.06
CA LEU A 261 -15.85 0.80 -12.62
C LEU A 261 -15.88 1.69 -11.37
N ALA A 262 -16.81 2.67 -11.31
CA ALA A 262 -16.93 3.55 -10.16
C ALA A 262 -17.37 2.79 -8.90
N GLU A 263 -18.30 1.85 -9.03
CA GLU A 263 -18.75 1.01 -7.92
C GLU A 263 -17.66 0.03 -7.45
N LEU A 264 -16.96 -0.62 -8.38
CA LEU A 264 -15.85 -1.54 -8.07
C LEU A 264 -14.69 -0.82 -7.37
N ARG A 265 -14.35 0.38 -7.82
CA ARG A 265 -13.32 1.20 -7.15
C ARG A 265 -13.77 1.71 -5.80
N ALA A 266 -15.07 1.92 -5.60
CA ALA A 266 -15.62 2.32 -4.32
C ALA A 266 -15.74 1.14 -3.34
N SER A 267 -15.90 -0.10 -3.79
CA SER A 267 -15.87 -1.25 -2.88
C SER A 267 -14.49 -1.43 -2.26
N LEU A 268 -13.40 -1.25 -3.01
CA LEU A 268 -12.05 -1.43 -2.48
C LEU A 268 -11.76 -0.66 -1.17
N PRO A 269 -11.96 0.67 -1.05
CA PRO A 269 -11.70 1.37 0.21
C PRO A 269 -12.85 1.32 1.22
N PHE A 270 -14.10 1.11 0.78
CA PHE A 270 -15.28 1.21 1.65
C PHE A 270 -15.87 -0.15 2.11
N ASP A 271 -15.43 -1.28 1.53
CA ASP A 271 -15.95 -2.64 1.85
C ASP A 271 -15.13 -3.35 2.95
N PHE A 272 -14.05 -2.73 3.46
CA PHE A 272 -13.20 -3.27 4.54
C PHE A 272 -13.71 -3.05 5.96
N ARG A 273 -15.01 -2.78 6.15
CA ARG A 273 -15.62 -3.05 7.46
C ARG A 273 -16.41 -4.34 7.36
N PRO A 274 -15.82 -5.49 7.69
CA PRO A 274 -16.60 -6.57 8.25
C PRO A 274 -17.25 -5.99 9.51
N VAL A 275 -18.48 -5.49 9.37
CA VAL A 275 -19.38 -5.34 10.49
C VAL A 275 -19.44 -6.76 11.04
N ALA A 276 -18.75 -6.99 12.17
CA ALA A 276 -18.79 -8.27 12.85
C ALA A 276 -20.28 -8.61 13.03
N ARG A 277 -20.79 -9.45 12.13
CA ARG A 277 -22.19 -9.84 12.12
C ARG A 277 -22.32 -10.80 13.29
N ASP A 278 -22.65 -10.25 14.45
CA ASP A 278 -23.37 -10.99 15.46
C ASP A 278 -24.64 -11.53 14.79
N ASN A 279 -24.64 -12.84 14.57
CA ASN A 279 -25.77 -13.70 14.25
C ASN A 279 -27.15 -13.03 14.32
N CYS A 280 -27.68 -12.55 13.19
CA CYS A 280 -29.12 -12.49 13.00
C CYS A 280 -29.53 -13.69 12.16
N LYS A 281 -29.86 -14.78 12.86
CA LYS A 281 -30.78 -15.80 12.35
C LYS A 281 -32.08 -15.09 11.99
N SER A 282 -32.32 -14.84 10.70
CA SER A 282 -33.69 -14.75 10.21
C SER A 282 -33.89 -15.83 9.18
N THR A 283 -34.78 -16.72 9.57
CA THR A 283 -35.41 -17.83 8.89
C THR A 283 -35.60 -17.67 7.39
N ARG A 284 -35.13 -18.69 6.68
CA ARG A 284 -35.75 -19.28 5.49
C ARG A 284 -37.27 -19.45 5.72
N ALA A 285 -38.08 -18.56 5.15
CA ALA A 285 -39.48 -18.77 4.79
C ALA A 285 -39.61 -18.13 3.39
N GLN A 286 -39.54 -18.92 2.33
CA GLN A 286 -40.70 -19.51 1.65
C GLN A 286 -41.50 -18.44 0.89
N GLN A 287 -41.28 -18.46 -0.44
CA GLN A 287 -42.23 -18.27 -1.53
C GLN A 287 -43.62 -17.66 -1.27
N ASP A 288 -43.94 -16.74 -2.19
CA ASP A 288 -45.23 -16.45 -2.83
C ASP A 288 -46.09 -15.26 -2.36
N SER A 289 -46.70 -14.64 -3.38
CA SER A 289 -47.63 -13.50 -3.43
C SER A 289 -46.97 -12.12 -3.50
N ALA A 290 -46.87 -11.45 -4.66
CA ALA A 290 -47.94 -10.99 -5.56
C ALA A 290 -49.01 -10.16 -4.83
N ALA A 291 -48.80 -8.85 -4.82
CA ALA A 291 -49.76 -7.74 -4.77
C ALA A 291 -48.90 -6.45 -4.84
N GLU A 292 -48.80 -5.80 -5.99
CA GLU A 292 -49.53 -4.55 -6.26
C GLU A 292 -49.78 -3.70 -5.00
N GLU A 293 -49.05 -2.61 -4.85
CA GLU A 293 -49.68 -1.35 -4.48
C GLU A 293 -48.90 -0.17 -5.09
N ILE A 294 -49.54 0.39 -6.11
CA ILE A 294 -49.33 1.69 -6.70
C ILE A 294 -49.42 2.74 -5.59
N ARG A 295 -48.39 3.58 -5.42
CA ARG A 295 -48.56 4.98 -4.97
C ARG A 295 -47.67 5.89 -5.80
N ASP A 296 -48.33 6.36 -6.84
CA ASP A 296 -48.23 7.69 -7.42
C ASP A 296 -48.07 8.74 -6.32
N ASP A 297 -47.00 9.54 -6.39
CA ASP A 297 -47.00 10.91 -5.87
C ASP A 297 -46.06 11.73 -6.75
N THR A 298 -46.68 12.09 -7.86
CA THR A 298 -46.46 13.28 -8.66
C THR A 298 -46.29 14.52 -7.77
N GLU A 299 -45.09 15.13 -7.75
CA GLU A 299 -45.00 16.58 -7.58
C GLU A 299 -44.18 17.22 -8.71
N VAL A 300 -44.94 18.03 -9.44
CA VAL A 300 -44.61 18.89 -10.56
C VAL A 300 -44.20 20.26 -10.01
N GLY A 301 -43.20 20.87 -10.64
CA GLY A 301 -42.90 22.30 -10.53
C GLY A 301 -41.52 22.59 -11.13
N THR A 302 -41.43 22.81 -12.46
CA THR A 302 -41.28 24.14 -13.11
C THR A 302 -40.00 24.86 -12.65
N ASP A 303 -39.08 25.30 -13.50
CA ASP A 303 -39.35 26.20 -14.60
C ASP A 303 -38.11 26.38 -15.50
N VAL A 304 -38.40 26.90 -16.68
CA VAL A 304 -37.61 27.17 -17.88
C VAL A 304 -36.61 28.32 -17.67
N GLN A 305 -35.37 28.17 -18.17
CA GLN A 305 -34.57 29.15 -18.94
C GLN A 305 -33.53 28.33 -19.72
N GLU A 306 -33.71 27.98 -21.00
CA GLU A 306 -33.63 28.85 -22.19
C GLU A 306 -32.55 29.95 -22.08
N THR A 307 -31.31 29.58 -22.36
CA THR A 307 -30.30 30.53 -22.87
C THR A 307 -29.42 29.87 -23.92
N GLN A 308 -29.78 30.16 -25.17
CA GLN A 308 -28.94 30.63 -26.27
C GLN A 308 -27.84 29.71 -26.83
N HIS A 309 -28.19 29.20 -28.00
CA HIS A 309 -27.35 28.94 -29.16
C HIS A 309 -26.37 30.11 -29.41
N ILE A 310 -25.06 29.82 -29.43
CA ILE A 310 -24.04 30.69 -30.02
C ILE A 310 -23.53 29.96 -31.25
N ASP A 311 -24.01 30.38 -32.41
CA ASP A 311 -23.25 30.25 -33.65
C ASP A 311 -22.11 31.27 -33.58
N ALA A 312 -20.88 30.78 -33.65
CA ALA A 312 -19.73 31.57 -33.99
C ALA A 312 -19.09 30.89 -35.20
N ASP A 313 -19.60 31.25 -36.38
CA ASP A 313 -18.80 31.35 -37.58
C ASP A 313 -17.67 32.34 -37.29
N ASP A 314 -16.43 31.90 -37.36
CA ASP A 314 -15.31 32.79 -37.68
C ASP A 314 -14.37 32.03 -38.61
N ASP A 315 -14.61 32.31 -39.89
CA ASP A 315 -13.63 32.26 -40.96
C ASP A 315 -12.37 33.04 -40.57
N GLU A 316 -11.20 32.40 -40.62
CA GLU A 316 -9.99 33.11 -41.05
C GLU A 316 -9.10 32.17 -41.86
N GLN A 317 -9.20 32.34 -43.18
CA GLN A 317 -8.14 32.08 -44.14
C GLN A 317 -6.92 32.98 -43.86
N LEU A 318 -5.82 32.67 -44.57
CA LEU A 318 -4.58 33.44 -44.78
C LEU A 318 -3.44 33.02 -43.83
N GLY A 319 -2.27 32.58 -44.30
CA GLY A 319 -1.77 32.51 -45.67
C GLY A 319 -0.49 31.68 -45.75
N GLU A 320 -0.14 31.40 -47.01
CA GLU A 320 1.11 30.82 -47.46
C GLU A 320 2.29 31.75 -47.14
N GLU A 321 3.38 31.18 -46.60
CA GLU A 321 4.76 31.49 -47.02
C GLU A 321 5.68 30.31 -46.69
#